data_AF-A0A248VEX0-F1
#
_entry.id   AF-A0A248VEX0-F1
#
_cell.length_a   1.000
_cell.length_b   1.000
_cell.length_c   1.000
_cell.angle_alpha   90.00
_cell.angle_beta   90.00
_cell.angle_gamma   90.00
#
_symmetry.space_group_name_H-M   'P 1'
#
loop_
_entity.id
_entity.type
_entity.pdbx_description
1 polymer ?
#
loop_
_entity_poly.entity_id
_entity_poly.type
_entity_poly.pdbx_seq_one_letter_code
_entity_poly.pdbx_strand_id
1 'polypeptide(L)'
;MKSSRRTFLITSIGVASTLALSRQAFADAPKVSESDPTAQALGYKEDASKVDKAKFAKYAAGQDCGNCSFYQGKPTDAYAPCPMFAGKQVAAKGWCSAYNKKA
;
A
#
# COMPACT_ATOMS: atom_id res chain seq x y z
N MET A 1 -6.79 19.01 -74.24
CA MET A 1 -6.33 17.60 -74.22
C MET A 1 -6.30 17.12 -72.77
N LYS A 2 -6.77 15.88 -72.53
CA LYS A 2 -6.92 15.23 -71.22
C LYS A 2 -5.58 14.85 -70.59
N SER A 3 -5.48 14.93 -69.25
CA SER A 3 -4.84 13.96 -68.33
C SER A 3 -4.84 14.59 -66.93
N SER A 4 -5.54 14.20 -65.86
CA SER A 4 -6.06 12.95 -65.31
C SER A 4 -5.03 11.86 -64.99
N ARG A 5 -4.62 11.87 -63.71
CA ARG A 5 -4.19 10.73 -62.85
C ARG A 5 -2.75 10.22 -63.07
N ARG A 6 -2.05 10.08 -61.93
CA ARG A 6 -0.85 9.23 -61.67
C ARG A 6 0.54 9.86 -61.80
N THR A 7 0.88 10.82 -60.93
CA THR A 7 2.25 10.96 -60.38
C THR A 7 2.12 11.94 -59.22
N PHE A 8 1.99 11.53 -57.96
CA PHE A 8 3.12 11.18 -57.13
C PHE A 8 2.57 10.44 -55.91
N LEU A 9 2.57 9.11 -55.97
CA LEU A 9 2.68 8.27 -54.79
C LEU A 9 4.15 8.35 -54.36
N ILE A 10 4.52 9.29 -53.47
CA ILE A 10 5.80 9.22 -52.75
C ILE A 10 5.58 9.72 -51.30
N THR A 11 5.40 8.75 -50.41
CA THR A 11 6.18 8.59 -49.18
C THR A 11 6.41 9.82 -48.29
N SER A 12 5.72 9.89 -47.16
CA SER A 12 6.31 10.45 -45.93
C SER A 12 5.68 9.81 -44.69
N ILE A 13 6.36 8.77 -44.24
CA ILE A 13 6.33 8.22 -42.89
C ILE A 13 6.76 9.35 -41.94
N GLY A 14 5.97 9.64 -40.91
CA GLY A 14 6.23 10.81 -40.06
C GLY A 14 5.54 10.77 -38.69
N VAL A 15 5.98 9.86 -37.84
CA VAL A 15 5.98 9.93 -36.37
C VAL A 15 4.61 10.12 -35.68
N ALA A 16 3.88 9.02 -35.51
CA ALA A 16 2.97 8.90 -34.38
C ALA A 16 3.81 8.72 -33.11
N SER A 17 4.13 9.83 -32.44
CA SER A 17 4.68 9.80 -31.09
C SER A 17 3.62 9.23 -30.16
N THR A 18 3.55 7.90 -30.05
CA THR A 18 2.84 7.25 -28.96
C THR A 18 3.55 7.69 -27.68
N LEU A 19 2.95 8.63 -26.97
CA LEU A 19 3.28 8.91 -25.58
C LEU A 19 3.07 7.58 -24.84
N ALA A 20 4.16 6.82 -24.71
CA ALA A 20 4.24 5.72 -23.77
C ALA A 20 4.10 6.38 -22.40
N LEU A 21 2.86 6.50 -21.94
CA LEU A 21 2.52 6.63 -20.54
C LEU A 21 3.13 5.40 -19.87
N SER A 22 4.40 5.51 -19.51
CA SER A 22 5.03 4.64 -18.54
C SER A 22 4.18 4.75 -17.29
N ARG A 23 3.25 3.82 -17.14
CA ARG A 23 2.57 3.56 -15.88
C ARG A 23 3.69 3.19 -14.91
N GLN A 24 4.26 4.17 -14.24
CA GLN A 24 5.04 3.97 -13.04
C GLN A 24 4.06 3.37 -12.04
N ALA A 25 3.96 2.05 -12.05
CA ALA A 25 3.33 1.31 -10.97
C ALA A 25 4.24 1.54 -9.76
N PHE A 26 3.92 2.55 -8.96
CA PHE A 26 4.45 2.65 -7.62
C PHE A 26 3.92 1.42 -6.88
N ALA A 27 4.80 0.45 -6.64
CA ALA A 27 4.47 -0.67 -5.78
C ALA A 27 4.11 -0.11 -4.40
N ASP A 28 3.03 -0.61 -3.81
CA ASP A 28 2.70 -0.33 -2.41
C ASP A 28 3.91 -0.64 -1.52
N ALA A 29 4.05 0.14 -0.45
CA ALA A 29 5.10 -0.11 0.54
C ALA A 29 4.98 -1.54 1.10
N PRO A 30 6.10 -2.23 1.38
CA PRO A 30 6.06 -3.61 1.85
C PRO A 30 5.28 -3.74 3.15
N LYS A 31 4.58 -4.87 3.31
CA LYS A 31 3.85 -5.18 4.55
C LYS A 31 4.82 -5.53 5.68
N VAL A 32 4.44 -5.20 6.91
CA VAL A 32 5.18 -5.60 8.09
C VAL A 32 5.10 -7.12 8.26
N SER A 33 6.26 -7.79 8.28
CA SER A 33 6.34 -9.19 8.69
C SER A 33 6.31 -9.30 10.21
N GLU A 34 5.59 -10.27 10.77
CA GLU A 34 5.64 -10.56 12.22
C GLU A 34 7.04 -11.02 12.68
N SER A 35 7.91 -11.41 11.76
CA SER A 35 9.31 -11.75 12.04
C SER A 35 10.27 -10.55 12.04
N ASP A 36 9.80 -9.36 11.66
CA ASP A 36 10.60 -8.15 11.69
C ASP A 36 11.02 -7.83 13.15
N PRO A 37 12.27 -7.43 13.42
CA PRO A 37 12.73 -7.12 14.78
C PRO A 37 11.85 -6.07 15.48
N THR A 38 11.41 -5.04 14.76
CA THR A 38 10.51 -4.00 15.31
C THR A 38 9.12 -4.58 15.57
N ALA A 39 8.63 -5.48 14.70
CA ALA A 39 7.36 -6.17 14.92
C ALA A 39 7.40 -7.04 16.18
N GLN A 40 8.48 -7.79 16.38
CA GLN A 40 8.66 -8.60 17.59
C GLN A 40 8.76 -7.76 18.85
N ALA A 41 9.52 -6.67 18.82
CA ALA A 41 9.67 -5.75 19.95
C ALA A 41 8.33 -5.11 20.37
N LEU A 42 7.48 -4.77 19.40
CA LEU A 42 6.17 -4.19 19.65
C LEU A 42 5.04 -5.23 19.78
N GLY A 43 5.34 -6.53 19.65
CA GLY A 43 4.31 -7.57 19.67
C GLY A 43 3.30 -7.48 18.54
N TYR A 44 3.72 -7.01 17.37
CA TYR A 44 2.85 -6.87 16.22
C TYR A 44 2.31 -8.23 15.75
N LYS A 45 1.00 -8.26 15.54
CA LYS A 45 0.30 -9.34 14.84
C LYS A 45 -0.49 -8.75 13.70
N GLU A 46 -0.51 -9.42 12.55
CA GLU A 46 -1.38 -9.01 11.43
C GLU A 46 -2.87 -9.20 11.76
N ASP A 47 -3.16 -10.05 12.74
CA ASP A 47 -4.49 -10.32 13.25
C ASP A 47 -4.51 -10.16 14.77
N ALA A 48 -5.24 -9.16 15.26
CA ALA A 48 -5.38 -8.83 16.67
C ALA A 48 -5.96 -9.99 17.50
N SER A 49 -6.72 -10.91 16.89
CA SER A 49 -7.22 -12.09 17.59
C SER A 49 -6.10 -13.07 17.99
N LYS A 50 -4.94 -12.99 17.34
CA LYS A 50 -3.77 -13.85 17.58
C LYS A 50 -2.74 -13.23 18.54
N VAL A 51 -3.06 -12.08 19.15
CA VAL A 51 -2.20 -11.45 20.16
C VAL A 51 -2.13 -12.36 21.39
N ASP A 52 -0.91 -12.66 21.81
CA ASP A 52 -0.65 -13.37 23.06
C ASP A 52 -0.97 -12.46 24.25
N LYS A 53 -2.16 -12.64 24.82
CA LYS A 53 -2.66 -11.85 25.96
C LYS A 53 -1.83 -12.00 27.23
N ALA A 54 -1.11 -13.12 27.39
CA ALA A 54 -0.24 -13.31 28.54
C ALA A 54 1.00 -12.42 28.45
N LYS A 55 1.54 -12.23 27.24
CA LYS A 55 2.68 -11.33 26.99
C LYS A 55 2.25 -9.87 26.86
N PHE A 56 1.07 -9.62 26.32
CA PHE A 56 0.58 -8.28 26.00
C PHE A 56 -0.72 -7.98 26.73
N ALA A 57 -0.66 -7.90 28.07
CA ALA A 57 -1.81 -7.64 28.94
C ALA A 57 -2.55 -6.32 28.65
N LYS A 58 -1.93 -5.39 27.91
CA LYS A 58 -2.56 -4.13 27.46
C LYS A 58 -3.56 -4.31 26.31
N TYR A 59 -3.51 -5.45 25.61
CA TYR A 59 -4.45 -5.75 24.53
C TYR A 59 -5.86 -5.97 25.08
N ALA A 60 -6.83 -5.28 24.51
CA ALA A 60 -8.25 -5.52 24.74
C ALA A 60 -8.94 -5.89 23.42
N ALA A 61 -9.95 -6.76 23.50
CA ALA A 61 -10.72 -7.16 22.33
C ALA A 61 -11.36 -5.93 21.64
N GLY A 62 -11.29 -5.90 20.32
CA GLY A 62 -11.74 -4.77 19.51
C GLY A 62 -10.71 -3.65 19.35
N GLN A 63 -9.51 -3.77 19.92
CA GLN A 63 -8.38 -2.92 19.54
C GLN A 63 -7.74 -3.47 18.26
N ASP A 64 -7.68 -2.66 17.21
CA ASP A 64 -7.00 -3.01 15.98
C ASP A 64 -6.34 -1.78 15.34
N CYS A 65 -5.48 -1.98 14.35
CA CYS A 65 -4.83 -0.87 13.67
C CYS A 65 -5.87 0.05 12.99
N GLY A 66 -6.95 -0.49 12.41
CA GLY A 66 -7.99 0.30 11.73
C GLY A 66 -8.67 1.35 12.62
N ASN A 67 -8.76 1.09 13.93
CA ASN A 67 -9.24 2.05 14.92
C ASN A 67 -8.15 2.69 15.80
N CYS A 68 -6.88 2.54 15.42
CA CYS A 68 -5.74 3.17 16.06
C CYS A 68 -5.47 4.58 15.50
N SER A 69 -5.08 5.51 16.37
CA SER A 69 -4.69 6.89 16.03
C SER A 69 -3.50 6.98 15.07
N PHE A 70 -2.66 5.93 15.03
CA PHE A 70 -1.43 5.91 14.23
C PHE A 70 -1.60 5.29 12.84
N TYR A 71 -2.77 4.74 12.53
CA TYR A 71 -3.04 4.12 11.24
C TYR A 71 -3.30 5.18 10.17
N GLN A 72 -2.40 5.29 9.21
CA GLN A 72 -2.39 6.34 8.19
C GLN A 72 -3.17 5.93 6.93
N GLY A 73 -4.38 5.39 7.13
CA GLY A 73 -5.30 4.99 6.07
C GLY A 73 -6.75 5.14 6.50
N LYS A 74 -7.68 4.84 5.59
CA LYS A 74 -9.11 4.77 5.90
C LYS A 74 -9.38 3.48 6.68
N PRO A 75 -10.35 3.44 7.61
CA PRO A 75 -10.71 2.21 8.32
C PRO A 75 -11.12 1.03 7.42
N THR A 76 -11.48 1.31 6.16
CA THR A 76 -11.83 0.32 5.14
C THR A 76 -10.63 -0.24 4.39
N ASP A 77 -9.46 0.39 4.50
CA ASP A 77 -8.26 -0.07 3.80
C ASP A 77 -7.74 -1.33 4.51
N ALA A 78 -7.31 -2.33 3.75
CA ALA A 78 -6.80 -3.57 4.35
C ALA A 78 -5.43 -3.36 5.01
N TYR A 79 -4.63 -2.44 4.47
CA TYR A 79 -3.29 -2.11 4.90
C TYR A 79 -3.04 -0.61 4.80
N ALA A 80 -2.31 -0.05 5.76
CA ALA A 80 -1.88 1.34 5.68
C ALA A 80 -0.56 1.57 6.42
N PRO A 81 0.15 2.68 6.13
CA PRO A 81 1.34 3.03 6.88
C PRO A 81 1.07 3.26 8.37
N CYS A 82 2.06 2.94 9.19
CA CYS A 82 2.07 3.24 10.62
C CYS A 82 3.46 3.78 10.99
N PRO A 83 3.58 4.89 11.72
CA PRO A 83 4.87 5.51 12.05
C PRO A 83 5.82 4.61 12.86
N MET A 84 5.28 3.58 13.53
CA MET A 84 6.10 2.57 14.22
C MET A 84 6.85 1.63 13.27
N PHE A 85 6.43 1.57 12.00
CA PHE A 85 6.96 0.69 10.97
C PHE A 85 7.31 1.50 9.73
N ALA A 86 8.36 2.32 9.84
CA ALA A 86 8.79 3.23 8.79
C ALA A 86 8.95 2.52 7.43
N GLY A 87 8.33 3.09 6.39
CA GLY A 87 8.38 2.55 5.02
C GLY A 87 7.63 1.22 4.83
N LYS A 88 6.79 0.81 5.79
CA LYS A 88 5.99 -0.41 5.71
C LYS A 88 4.51 -0.16 6.00
N GLN A 89 3.66 -1.12 5.64
CA GLN A 89 2.22 -1.10 5.93
C GLN A 89 1.85 -2.13 6.99
N VAL A 90 0.96 -1.77 7.91
CA VAL A 90 0.34 -2.67 8.88
C VAL A 90 -1.06 -3.07 8.40
N ALA A 91 -1.50 -4.28 8.75
CA ALA A 91 -2.86 -4.73 8.50
C ALA A 91 -3.85 -3.94 9.36
N ALA A 92 -4.99 -3.51 8.81
CA ALA A 92 -6.05 -2.85 9.60
C ALA A 92 -6.56 -3.74 10.75
N LYS A 93 -6.57 -5.06 10.55
CA LYS A 93 -6.93 -6.04 11.58
C LYS A 93 -5.79 -6.40 12.52
N GLY A 94 -4.61 -5.81 12.34
CA GLY A 94 -3.46 -6.06 13.18
C GLY A 94 -3.51 -5.32 14.51
N TRP A 95 -2.51 -5.56 15.35
CA TRP A 95 -2.35 -4.88 16.63
C TRP A 95 -0.88 -4.88 17.04
N CYS A 96 -0.42 -3.85 17.74
CA CYS A 96 0.86 -3.83 18.44
C CYS A 96 0.73 -3.09 19.79
N SER A 97 1.72 -3.23 20.67
CA SER A 97 1.73 -2.68 22.03
C SER A 97 1.71 -1.15 22.11
N ALA A 98 2.01 -0.47 20.99
CA ALA A 98 1.89 0.98 20.83
C ALA A 98 0.47 1.44 20.44
N TYR A 99 -0.52 0.54 20.47
CA TYR A 99 -1.92 0.86 20.19
C TYR A 99 -2.38 2.09 21.00
N ASN A 100 -2.99 3.04 20.29
CA ASN A 100 -3.66 4.19 20.87
C ASN A 100 -5.01 4.35 20.19
N LYS A 101 -6.10 4.34 20.96
CA LYS A 101 -7.45 4.44 20.42
C LYS A 101 -7.63 5.79 19.69
N LYS A 102 -8.21 5.77 18.50
CA LYS A 102 -8.63 6.98 17.79
C LYS A 102 -9.72 7.70 18.60
N ALA A 103 -9.54 9.01 18.79
CA ALA A 103 -10.52 9.88 19.45
C ALA A 103 -11.80 10.00 18.62
#